data_AF-A0AAU1C207-F1
#
_entry.id   AF-A0AAU1C207-F1
#
_cell.length_a   1.000
_cell.length_b   1.000
_cell.length_c   1.000
_cell.angle_alpha   90.00
_cell.angle_beta   90.00
_cell.angle_gamma   90.00
#
_symmetry.space_group_name_H-M   'P 1'
#
loop_
_entity.id
_entity.type
_entity.pdbx_description
1 polymer ?
#
loop_
_entity_poly.entity_id
_entity_poly.type
_entity_poly.pdbx_seq_one_letter_code
_entity_poly.pdbx_strand_id
1 'polypeptide(L)'
;MNVSTEQPLLGRKLNAGHVVAIGWVLCAAALAERVPRFVSGRRYLLCHASSALDHLTLTALALVMAAGMAALAGAIMIQAKDSYRSALPVVWLVVVVALLVAADGVDAHGEALAAKLSATPFTEGACDYTPQDYIATPGWFFW
;
A
#
# COMPACT_ATOMS: atom_id res chain seq x y z
N MET A 1 6.97 -31.27 46.44
CA MET A 1 7.06 -31.47 44.99
C MET A 1 6.63 -30.17 44.32
N ASN A 2 7.60 -29.36 43.88
CA ASN A 2 7.33 -28.13 43.13
C ASN A 2 7.03 -28.50 41.69
N VAL A 3 5.78 -28.35 41.27
CA VAL A 3 5.40 -28.40 39.86
C VAL A 3 5.77 -27.03 39.27
N SER A 4 6.90 -26.99 38.58
CA SER A 4 7.36 -25.84 37.83
C SER A 4 6.42 -25.62 36.64
N THR A 5 5.61 -24.56 36.71
CA THR A 5 4.79 -24.08 35.59
C THR A 5 5.69 -23.41 34.56
N GLU A 6 6.15 -24.16 33.56
CA GLU A 6 6.66 -23.58 32.32
C GLU A 6 5.46 -23.02 31.53
N GLN A 7 5.21 -21.71 31.67
CA GLN A 7 4.38 -20.97 30.73
C GLN A 7 5.21 -20.67 29.48
N PRO A 8 4.66 -20.85 28.27
CA PRO A 8 5.39 -20.62 27.03
C PRO A 8 5.70 -19.13 26.85
N LEU A 9 6.97 -18.87 26.50
CA LEU A 9 7.59 -17.63 26.05
C LEU A 9 6.87 -16.99 24.84
N LEU A 10 5.63 -16.48 25.00
CA LEU A 10 4.90 -15.84 23.89
C LEU A 10 4.12 -14.58 24.30
N GLY A 11 4.75 -13.72 25.11
CA GLY A 11 4.15 -12.48 25.59
C GLY A 11 4.94 -11.24 25.25
N ARG A 12 5.59 -11.15 24.08
CA ARG A 12 6.32 -9.93 23.70
C ARG A 12 5.30 -8.83 23.39
N LYS A 13 5.01 -7.97 24.36
CA LYS A 13 4.08 -6.83 24.21
C LYS A 13 4.52 -5.98 23.02
N LEU A 14 3.60 -5.75 22.09
CA LEU A 14 3.77 -4.85 20.96
C LEU A 14 3.85 -3.41 21.48
N ASN A 15 5.07 -2.90 21.65
CA ASN A 15 5.31 -1.50 22.03
C ASN A 15 5.01 -0.52 20.88
N ALA A 16 4.74 0.74 21.20
CA ALA A 16 4.45 1.81 20.22
C ALA A 16 5.51 1.90 19.10
N GLY A 17 6.79 1.72 19.45
CA GLY A 17 7.89 1.74 18.47
C GLY A 17 7.77 0.67 17.39
N HIS A 18 7.19 -0.50 17.70
CA HIS A 18 6.96 -1.53 16.68
C HIS A 18 5.85 -1.13 15.70
N VAL A 19 4.80 -0.46 16.16
CA VAL A 19 3.71 0.02 15.28
C VAL A 19 4.24 1.09 14.34
N VAL A 20 5.05 2.04 14.83
CA VAL A 20 5.72 3.04 13.98
C VAL A 20 6.63 2.34 12.98
N ALA A 21 7.56 1.51 13.46
CA ALA A 21 8.58 0.93 12.61
C ALA A 21 7.97 0.05 11.51
N ILE A 22 7.01 -0.81 11.87
CA ILE A 22 6.31 -1.66 10.90
C ILE A 22 5.50 -0.79 9.93
N GLY A 23 4.72 0.18 10.43
CA GLY A 23 3.92 1.04 9.57
C GLY A 23 4.77 1.86 8.59
N TRP A 24 5.90 2.41 9.05
CA TRP A 24 6.84 3.15 8.20
C TRP A 24 7.53 2.26 7.18
N VAL A 25 7.99 1.07 7.58
CA VAL A 25 8.60 0.10 6.66
C VAL A 25 7.60 -0.31 5.59
N LEU A 26 6.35 -0.60 5.96
CA LEU A 26 5.28 -0.93 5.02
C LEU A 26 4.98 0.26 4.07
N CYS A 27 4.86 1.48 4.57
CA CYS A 27 4.61 2.63 3.70
C CYS A 27 5.80 2.91 2.76
N ALA A 28 7.03 2.80 3.26
CA ALA A 28 8.23 2.99 2.46
C ALA A 28 8.35 1.91 1.37
N ALA A 29 8.05 0.66 1.69
CA ALA A 29 8.03 -0.44 0.72
C ALA A 29 6.95 -0.19 -0.34
N ALA A 30 5.72 0.17 0.06
CA ALA A 30 4.64 0.49 -0.86
C ALA A 30 4.96 1.68 -1.78
N LEU A 31 5.66 2.70 -1.28
CA LEU A 31 6.14 3.82 -2.11
C LEU A 31 7.24 3.39 -3.07
N ALA A 32 8.17 2.53 -2.63
CA ALA A 32 9.27 2.07 -3.47
C ALA A 32 8.77 1.30 -4.70
N GLU A 33 7.68 0.54 -4.57
CA GLU A 33 7.07 -0.19 -5.69
C GLU A 33 6.43 0.71 -6.74
N ARG A 34 5.97 1.89 -6.33
CA ARG A 34 5.40 2.91 -7.22
C ARG A 34 6.47 3.71 -7.97
N VAL A 35 7.75 3.46 -7.71
CA VAL A 35 8.86 4.07 -8.45
C VAL A 35 9.33 3.10 -9.52
N PRO A 36 9.18 3.41 -10.82
CA PRO A 36 9.57 2.52 -11.93
C PRO A 36 11.05 2.11 -11.96
N ARG A 37 11.90 2.82 -11.21
CA ARG A 37 13.33 2.53 -11.07
C ARG A 37 13.59 1.30 -10.18
N PHE A 38 12.72 1.02 -9.21
CA PHE A 38 12.94 -0.04 -8.23
C PHE A 38 12.20 -1.33 -8.59
N VAL A 39 11.03 -1.23 -9.21
CA VAL A 39 10.26 -2.42 -9.61
C VAL A 39 9.80 -2.27 -11.06
N SER A 40 9.98 -3.34 -11.82
CA SER A 40 9.54 -3.42 -13.22
C SER A 40 8.09 -3.90 -13.25
N GLY A 41 7.17 -3.03 -13.66
CA GLY A 41 5.76 -3.34 -13.89
C GLY A 41 5.43 -3.66 -15.35
N ARG A 42 4.23 -4.22 -15.58
CA ARG A 42 3.65 -4.35 -16.93
C ARG A 42 3.46 -2.95 -17.52
N ARG A 43 3.89 -2.75 -18.76
CA ARG A 43 3.77 -1.47 -19.47
C ARG A 43 2.62 -1.52 -20.46
N TYR A 44 1.80 -0.48 -20.45
CA TYR A 44 0.65 -0.33 -21.31
C TYR A 44 0.80 0.97 -22.10
N LEU A 45 0.80 0.86 -23.42
CA LEU A 45 0.80 2.02 -24.31
C LEU A 45 -0.64 2.47 -24.53
N LEU A 46 -0.92 3.71 -24.16
CA LEU A 46 -2.22 4.33 -24.26
C LEU A 46 -2.17 5.38 -25.37
N CYS A 47 -3.02 5.25 -26.39
CA CYS A 47 -3.14 6.28 -27.40
C CYS A 47 -3.80 7.55 -26.84
N HIS A 48 -4.51 7.52 -25.71
CA HIS A 48 -5.22 8.67 -25.15
C HIS A 48 -4.91 8.85 -23.68
N ALA A 49 -4.62 10.08 -23.27
CA ALA A 49 -4.45 10.40 -21.86
C ALA A 49 -5.77 10.18 -21.11
N SER A 50 -5.73 9.37 -20.06
CA SER A 50 -6.91 9.02 -19.28
C SER A 50 -6.84 9.67 -17.91
N SER A 51 -7.65 10.70 -17.69
CA SER A 51 -7.80 11.35 -16.39
C SER A 51 -8.24 10.37 -15.30
N ALA A 52 -8.96 9.30 -15.67
CA ALA A 52 -9.35 8.25 -14.76
C ALA A 52 -8.13 7.49 -14.20
N LEU A 53 -7.11 7.19 -15.01
CA LEU A 53 -5.89 6.55 -14.54
C LEU A 53 -5.11 7.46 -13.58
N ASP A 54 -5.01 8.75 -13.89
CA ASP A 54 -4.34 9.73 -13.02
C ASP A 54 -5.05 9.87 -11.66
N HIS A 55 -6.39 9.87 -11.66
CA HIS A 55 -7.15 9.86 -10.41
C HIS A 55 -6.94 8.57 -9.60
N LEU A 56 -6.81 7.42 -10.26
CA LEU A 56 -6.53 6.14 -9.58
C LEU A 56 -5.12 6.13 -8.95
N THR A 57 -4.09 6.57 -9.65
CA THR A 57 -2.74 6.68 -9.06
C THR A 57 -2.69 7.68 -7.90
N LEU A 58 -3.34 8.84 -8.04
CA LEU A 58 -3.42 9.82 -6.94
C LEU A 58 -4.16 9.28 -5.73
N THR A 59 -5.25 8.53 -5.93
CA THR A 59 -6.00 7.93 -4.82
C THR A 59 -5.20 6.82 -4.13
N ALA A 60 -4.48 5.98 -4.89
CA ALA A 60 -3.57 4.98 -4.32
C ALA A 60 -2.47 5.64 -3.46
N LEU A 61 -1.83 6.71 -3.96
CA LEU A 61 -0.85 7.49 -3.20
C LEU A 61 -1.43 8.12 -1.94
N ALA A 62 -2.64 8.68 -2.03
CA ALA A 62 -3.33 9.27 -0.88
C ALA A 62 -3.60 8.21 0.21
N LEU A 63 -3.97 6.99 -0.17
CA LEU A 63 -4.19 5.88 0.76
C LEU A 63 -2.89 5.44 1.45
N VAL A 64 -1.77 5.35 0.72
CA VAL A 64 -0.46 5.04 1.30
C VAL A 64 -0.02 6.13 2.29
N MET A 65 -0.23 7.41 1.94
CA MET A 65 0.06 8.53 2.85
C MET A 65 -0.83 8.49 4.10
N ALA A 66 -2.13 8.18 3.93
CA ALA A 66 -3.05 8.00 5.05
C ALA A 66 -2.61 6.84 5.97
N ALA A 67 -2.08 5.76 5.41
CA ALA A 67 -1.53 4.65 6.18
C ALA A 67 -0.32 5.08 7.03
N GLY A 68 0.60 5.87 6.45
CA GLY A 68 1.74 6.43 7.18
C GLY A 68 1.31 7.35 8.32
N MET A 69 0.32 8.23 8.05
CA MET A 69 -0.26 9.10 9.06
C MET A 69 -0.97 8.33 10.17
N ALA A 70 -1.69 7.25 9.84
CA ALA A 70 -2.34 6.37 10.81
C ALA A 70 -1.31 5.66 11.71
N ALA A 71 -0.20 5.18 11.15
CA ALA A 71 0.88 4.58 11.93
C ALA A 71 1.48 5.58 12.94
N LEU A 72 1.73 6.82 12.50
CA LEU A 72 2.24 7.88 13.35
C LEU A 72 1.23 8.26 14.45
N ALA A 73 -0.04 8.47 14.10
CA ALA A 73 -1.10 8.82 15.04
C ALA A 73 -1.30 7.71 16.08
N GLY A 74 -1.33 6.45 15.64
CA GLY A 74 -1.43 5.29 16.54
C GLY A 74 -0.29 5.23 17.54
N ALA A 75 0.93 5.53 17.12
CA ALA A 75 2.07 5.55 18.01
C ALA A 75 2.07 6.70 19.02
N ILE A 76 1.66 7.90 18.60
CA ILE A 76 1.48 9.04 19.50
C ILE A 76 0.42 8.69 20.54
N MET A 77 -0.71 8.11 20.11
CA MET A 77 -1.78 7.70 21.02
C MET A 77 -1.31 6.64 22.02
N ILE A 78 -0.59 5.60 21.59
CA ILE A 78 -0.08 4.56 22.48
C ILE A 78 0.92 5.13 23.49
N GLN A 79 1.74 6.10 23.10
CA GLN A 79 2.70 6.76 24.00
C GLN A 79 2.05 7.74 24.98
N ALA A 80 0.99 8.44 24.57
CA ALA A 80 0.36 9.48 25.38
C ALA A 80 -0.50 8.94 26.54
N LYS A 81 -0.68 7.62 26.68
CA LYS A 81 -1.54 7.04 27.72
C LYS A 81 -0.90 5.78 28.30
N ASP A 82 -0.56 5.84 29.58
CA ASP A 82 0.16 4.79 30.32
C ASP A 82 -0.64 3.47 30.50
N SER A 83 -1.94 3.47 30.19
CA SER A 83 -2.81 2.30 30.39
C SER A 83 -3.71 2.08 29.18
N TYR A 84 -3.14 1.60 28.07
CA TYR A 84 -3.93 1.08 26.96
C TYR A 84 -4.18 -0.42 27.11
N ARG A 85 -5.39 -0.84 26.74
CA ARG A 85 -5.72 -2.26 26.50
C ARG A 85 -4.78 -2.79 25.43
N SER A 86 -4.24 -3.99 25.62
CA SER A 86 -3.25 -4.62 24.73
C SER A 86 -3.68 -4.75 23.26
N ALA A 87 -4.95 -4.53 22.94
CA ALA A 87 -5.49 -4.56 21.59
C ALA A 87 -5.24 -3.29 20.75
N LEU A 88 -4.98 -2.12 21.36
CA LEU A 88 -4.87 -0.86 20.60
C LEU A 88 -3.75 -0.86 19.53
N PRO A 89 -2.53 -1.36 19.81
CA PRO A 89 -1.48 -1.47 18.79
C PRO A 89 -1.90 -2.33 17.60
N VAL A 90 -2.64 -3.40 17.87
CA VAL A 90 -3.14 -4.33 16.85
C VAL A 90 -4.16 -3.63 15.96
N VAL A 91 -5.10 -2.86 16.54
CA VAL A 91 -6.10 -2.11 15.78
C VAL A 91 -5.43 -1.13 14.81
N TRP A 92 -4.42 -0.37 15.26
CA TRP A 92 -3.69 0.55 14.38
C TRP A 92 -2.94 -0.16 13.26
N LEU A 93 -2.31 -1.29 13.55
CA LEU A 93 -1.69 -2.12 12.51
C LEU A 93 -2.71 -2.63 11.50
N VAL A 94 -3.88 -3.07 11.95
CA VAL A 94 -4.98 -3.51 11.07
C VAL A 94 -5.45 -2.36 10.18
N VAL A 95 -5.58 -1.15 10.71
CA VAL A 95 -5.94 0.04 9.92
C VAL A 95 -4.89 0.33 8.85
N VAL A 96 -3.60 0.30 9.20
CA VAL A 96 -2.49 0.50 8.24
C VAL A 96 -2.55 -0.55 7.12
N VAL A 97 -2.68 -1.84 7.48
CA VAL A 97 -2.76 -2.92 6.50
C VAL A 97 -3.99 -2.78 5.61
N ALA A 98 -5.16 -2.45 6.17
CA ALA A 98 -6.38 -2.26 5.40
C ALA A 98 -6.25 -1.12 4.37
N LEU A 99 -5.60 -0.02 4.73
CA LEU A 99 -5.34 1.10 3.82
C LEU A 99 -4.39 0.71 2.68
N LEU A 100 -3.35 -0.08 2.98
CA LEU A 100 -2.41 -0.57 1.96
C LEU A 100 -3.07 -1.59 1.02
N VAL A 101 -3.89 -2.50 1.55
CA VAL A 101 -4.70 -3.42 0.72
C VAL A 101 -5.64 -2.63 -0.19
N ALA A 102 -6.28 -1.58 0.32
CA ALA A 102 -7.12 -0.72 -0.50
C ALA A 102 -6.33 0.00 -1.60
N ALA A 103 -5.12 0.48 -1.30
CA ALA A 103 -4.24 1.11 -2.29
C ALA A 103 -3.86 0.13 -3.42
N ASP A 104 -3.50 -1.10 -3.07
CA ASP A 104 -3.18 -2.14 -4.04
C ASP A 104 -4.40 -2.54 -4.89
N GLY A 105 -5.59 -2.55 -4.30
CA GLY A 105 -6.84 -2.80 -5.04
C GLY A 105 -7.14 -1.70 -6.06
N VAL A 106 -6.84 -0.43 -5.72
CA VAL A 106 -6.95 0.71 -6.64
C VAL A 106 -5.94 0.59 -7.78
N ASP A 107 -4.70 0.22 -7.49
CA ASP A 107 -3.67 0.00 -8.52
C ASP A 107 -4.04 -1.16 -9.45
N ALA A 108 -4.54 -2.28 -8.93
CA ALA A 108 -5.02 -3.40 -9.73
C ALA A 108 -6.22 -3.02 -10.62
N HIS A 109 -7.11 -2.16 -10.12
CA HIS A 109 -8.20 -1.62 -10.94
C HIS A 109 -7.67 -0.70 -12.04
N GLY A 110 -6.68 0.14 -11.74
CA GLY A 110 -5.97 0.98 -12.70
C GLY A 110 -5.31 0.16 -13.81
N GLU A 111 -4.64 -0.95 -13.45
CA GLU A 111 -4.07 -1.89 -14.41
C GLU A 111 -5.15 -2.53 -15.29
N ALA A 112 -6.24 -3.03 -14.71
CA ALA A 112 -7.33 -3.63 -15.49
C ALA A 112 -7.97 -2.63 -16.47
N LEU A 113 -8.07 -1.36 -16.08
CA LEU A 113 -8.52 -0.29 -16.96
C LEU A 113 -7.49 0.01 -18.06
N ALA A 114 -6.21 0.09 -17.71
CA ALA A 114 -5.12 0.29 -18.66
C ALA A 114 -5.10 -0.82 -19.72
N ALA A 115 -5.22 -2.08 -19.30
CA ALA A 115 -5.27 -3.24 -20.19
C ALA A 115 -6.46 -3.17 -21.16
N LYS A 116 -7.63 -2.73 -20.69
CA LYS A 116 -8.82 -2.55 -21.55
C LYS A 116 -8.62 -1.42 -22.57
N LEU A 117 -8.03 -0.30 -22.15
CA LEU A 117 -7.77 0.83 -23.02
C LEU A 117 -6.70 0.50 -24.07
N SER A 118 -5.65 -0.24 -23.69
CA SER A 118 -4.60 -0.69 -24.60
C SER A 118 -5.04 -1.82 -25.54
N ALA A 119 -6.09 -2.58 -25.18
CA ALA A 119 -6.64 -3.65 -26.02
C ALA A 119 -7.49 -3.14 -27.18
N THR A 120 -7.77 -1.83 -27.26
CA THR A 120 -8.38 -1.25 -28.45
C THR A 120 -7.42 -1.40 -29.63
N PRO A 121 -7.84 -1.92 -30.79
CA PRO A 121 -6.94 -2.13 -31.92
C PRO A 121 -6.45 -0.78 -32.42
N PHE A 122 -5.21 -0.43 -32.09
CA PHE A 122 -4.51 0.71 -32.65
C PHE A 122 -3.40 0.20 -33.57
N THR A 123 -3.27 0.82 -34.73
CA THR A 123 -2.11 0.65 -35.60
C THR A 123 -0.92 1.38 -34.96
N GLU A 124 0.26 0.74 -34.89
CA GLU A 124 1.49 1.43 -34.48
C GLU A 124 1.68 2.70 -35.34
N GLY A 125 1.70 3.87 -34.71
CA GLY A 125 1.76 5.18 -35.38
C GLY A 125 0.41 5.84 -35.72
N ALA A 126 -0.72 5.27 -35.31
CA ALA A 126 -2.06 5.85 -35.53
C ALA A 126 -2.54 6.82 -34.43
N CYS A 127 -1.81 6.95 -33.32
CA CYS A 127 -2.12 8.02 -32.37
C CYS A 127 -1.63 9.34 -33.01
N ASP A 128 -2.51 10.34 -33.12
CA ASP A 128 -2.16 11.68 -33.64
C ASP A 128 -1.17 12.46 -32.72
N TYR A 129 -0.71 11.82 -31.64
CA TYR A 129 0.12 12.38 -30.59
C TYR A 129 0.98 11.30 -29.94
N THR A 130 1.99 11.72 -29.18
CA THR A 130 2.90 10.83 -28.47
C THR A 130 2.11 9.92 -27.53
N PRO A 131 2.19 8.58 -27.69
CA PRO A 131 1.51 7.63 -26.81
C PRO A 131 1.95 7.84 -25.35
N GLN A 132 1.01 7.71 -24.42
CA GLN A 132 1.30 7.72 -23.00
C GLN A 132 1.75 6.31 -22.56
N ASP A 133 2.92 6.23 -21.93
CA ASP A 133 3.39 4.99 -21.28
C ASP A 133 2.82 4.94 -19.86
N TYR A 134 1.99 3.94 -19.59
CA TYR A 134 1.50 3.64 -18.25
C TYR A 134 2.18 2.37 -17.73
N ILE A 135 2.86 2.49 -16.60
CA ILE A 135 3.51 1.37 -15.92
C ILE A 135 2.63 0.96 -14.74
N ALA A 136 2.11 -0.26 -14.78
CA ALA A 136 1.32 -0.80 -13.68
C ALA A 136 2.18 -0.97 -12.43
N THR A 137 1.66 -0.54 -11.30
CA THR A 137 2.28 -0.77 -9.99
C THR A 137 2.05 -2.23 -9.60
N PRO A 138 3.10 -3.00 -9.31
CA PRO A 138 2.93 -4.32 -8.70
C PRO A 138 2.46 -4.13 -7.25
N GLY A 139 1.29 -4.69 -6.93
CA GLY A 139 0.79 -4.76 -5.56
C GLY A 139 1.22 -6.05 -4.86
N TRP A 140 1.15 -6.07 -3.53
CA TRP A 140 1.38 -7.27 -2.73
C TRP A 140 0.16 -8.17 -2.65
N PHE A 141 -1.03 -7.59 -2.75
CA PHE A 141 -2.27 -8.29 -2.43
C PHE A 141 -3.10 -8.68 -3.66
N PHE A 142 -2.83 -8.09 -4.82
CA PHE A 142 -3.57 -8.30 -6.06
C PHE A 142 -2.58 -8.46 -7.22
N TRP A 143 -2.78 -9.49 -8.06
CA TRP A 143 -1.88 -9.92 -9.15
C TRP A 143 -2.64 -10.29 -10.43
#